data_AF-B5XBD8-F1
#
_entry.id   AF-B5XBD8-F1
#
_cell.length_a   1.000
_cell.length_b   1.000
_cell.length_c   1.000
_cell.angle_alpha   90.00
_cell.angle_beta   90.00
_cell.angle_gamma   90.00
#
_symmetry.space_group_name_H-M   'P 1'
#
loop_
_entity.id
_entity.type
_entity.pdbx_description
1 polymer ?
#
loop_
_entity_poly.entity_id
_entity_poly.type
_entity_poly.pdbx_seq_one_letter_code
_entity_poly.pdbx_strand_id
1 'polypeptide(L)'
;MGASQSAGTEHEFQDLADRTGFSLEQIGNINKRFRQLSNNQETLSREDLASIPALDNNPIRAQIINAFFDKRNLHQNETGTVQEIGFEEFLMVMTHFRPAAMGLTEEERENLRREKLRFLFNMHDTDSDGTINLEEYRRVVEELLSKAGTIG
;
A
#
# COMPACT_ATOMS: atom_id res chain seq x y z
N MET A 1 -20.86 -3.59 -30.55
CA MET A 1 -19.80 -4.52 -30.10
C MET A 1 -19.28 -3.98 -28.77
N GLY A 2 -19.48 -4.68 -27.64
CA GLY A 2 -19.09 -4.14 -26.33
C GLY A 2 -19.40 -5.02 -25.11
N ALA A 3 -19.55 -6.34 -25.28
CA ALA A 3 -19.97 -7.24 -24.20
C ALA A 3 -18.87 -8.19 -23.70
N SER A 4 -17.64 -8.10 -24.20
CA SER A 4 -16.60 -9.10 -23.94
C SER A 4 -15.49 -8.67 -22.98
N GLN A 5 -15.43 -7.39 -22.58
CA GLN A 5 -14.42 -6.93 -21.60
C GLN A 5 -14.90 -7.05 -20.14
N SER A 6 -16.22 -7.05 -19.90
CA SER A 6 -16.79 -7.05 -18.54
C SER A 6 -16.69 -8.40 -17.83
N ALA A 7 -16.76 -9.52 -18.55
CA ALA A 7 -16.74 -10.85 -17.92
C ALA A 7 -15.35 -11.26 -17.40
N GLY A 8 -14.27 -10.82 -18.04
CA GLY A 8 -12.90 -11.10 -17.60
C GLY A 8 -12.53 -10.29 -16.35
N THR A 9 -12.84 -9.00 -16.36
CA THR A 9 -12.57 -8.11 -15.21
C THR A 9 -13.37 -8.50 -13.97
N GLU A 10 -14.60 -9.01 -14.13
CA GLU A 10 -15.42 -9.44 -12.99
C GLU A 10 -14.88 -10.72 -12.32
N HIS A 11 -14.34 -11.67 -13.09
CA HIS A 11 -13.67 -12.85 -12.54
C HIS A 11 -12.35 -12.48 -11.85
N GLU A 12 -11.55 -11.60 -12.46
CA GLU A 12 -10.32 -11.10 -11.85
C GLU A 12 -10.60 -10.34 -10.54
N PHE A 13 -11.67 -9.54 -10.48
CA PHE A 13 -12.08 -8.87 -9.25
C PHE A 13 -12.61 -9.83 -8.20
N GLN A 14 -13.23 -10.96 -8.58
CA GLN A 14 -13.64 -12.00 -7.65
C GLN A 14 -12.43 -12.73 -7.05
N ASP A 15 -11.46 -13.12 -7.87
CA ASP A 15 -10.23 -13.76 -7.41
C ASP A 15 -9.44 -12.83 -6.48
N LEU A 16 -9.40 -11.54 -6.81
CA LEU A 16 -8.80 -10.51 -5.96
C LEU A 16 -9.60 -10.31 -4.67
N ALA A 17 -10.93 -10.32 -4.70
CA ALA A 17 -11.77 -10.23 -3.51
C ALA A 17 -11.49 -11.37 -2.53
N ASP A 18 -11.35 -12.58 -3.05
CA ASP A 18 -11.09 -13.76 -2.23
C ASP A 18 -9.68 -13.74 -1.63
N ARG A 19 -8.67 -13.27 -2.39
CA ARG A 19 -7.28 -13.16 -1.91
C ARG A 19 -7.07 -12.01 -0.93
N THR A 20 -7.71 -10.87 -1.19
CA THR A 20 -7.47 -9.63 -0.45
C THR A 20 -8.53 -9.38 0.62
N GLY A 21 -9.66 -10.09 0.60
CA GLY A 21 -10.79 -9.89 1.49
C GLY A 21 -11.51 -8.53 1.30
N PHE A 22 -11.27 -7.80 0.21
CA PHE A 22 -12.06 -6.63 -0.16
C PHE A 22 -13.39 -7.08 -0.77
N SER A 23 -14.47 -6.32 -0.55
CA SER A 23 -15.70 -6.55 -1.32
C SER A 23 -15.51 -6.16 -2.79
N LEU A 24 -16.28 -6.76 -3.69
CA LEU A 24 -16.28 -6.39 -5.11
C LEU A 24 -16.53 -4.89 -5.32
N GLU A 25 -17.40 -4.27 -4.51
CA GLU A 25 -17.64 -2.83 -4.55
C GLU A 25 -16.41 -2.02 -4.14
N GLN A 26 -15.67 -2.47 -3.12
CA GLN A 26 -14.43 -1.84 -2.69
C GLN A 26 -13.36 -1.97 -3.78
N ILE A 27 -13.21 -3.15 -4.38
CA ILE A 27 -12.26 -3.38 -5.48
C ILE A 27 -12.62 -2.50 -6.68
N GLY A 28 -13.90 -2.42 -7.05
CA GLY A 28 -14.34 -1.54 -8.14
C GLY A 28 -14.04 -0.07 -7.87
N ASN A 29 -14.23 0.40 -6.64
CA ASN A 29 -13.88 1.78 -6.26
C ASN A 29 -12.37 2.02 -6.24
N ILE A 30 -11.59 1.05 -5.76
CA ILE A 30 -10.13 1.12 -5.77
C ILE A 30 -9.61 1.10 -7.21
N ASN A 31 -10.16 0.27 -8.09
CA ASN A 31 -9.80 0.20 -9.51
C ASN A 31 -10.08 1.53 -10.23
N LYS A 32 -11.24 2.16 -9.97
CA LYS A 32 -11.55 3.49 -10.51
C LYS A 32 -10.53 4.53 -10.05
N ARG A 33 -10.16 4.54 -8.77
CA ARG A 33 -9.14 5.47 -8.24
C ARG A 33 -7.75 5.18 -8.80
N PHE A 34 -7.38 3.91 -8.96
CA PHE A 34 -6.13 3.49 -9.57
C PHE A 34 -6.03 4.02 -11.00
N ARG A 35 -7.06 3.81 -11.84
CA ARG A 35 -7.10 4.33 -13.22
C ARG A 35 -7.06 5.85 -13.30
N GLN A 36 -7.69 6.55 -12.35
CA GLN A 36 -7.63 8.01 -12.27
C GLN A 36 -6.23 8.50 -11.93
N LEU A 37 -5.54 7.81 -11.02
CA LEU A 37 -4.17 8.12 -10.66
C LEU A 37 -3.18 7.82 -11.79
N SER A 38 -3.31 6.66 -12.43
CA SER A 38 -2.40 6.20 -13.49
C SER A 38 -2.68 6.86 -14.85
N ASN A 39 -3.54 7.87 -14.94
CA ASN A 39 -3.97 8.47 -16.22
C ASN A 39 -4.46 7.41 -17.24
N ASN A 40 -5.24 6.43 -16.78
CA ASN A 40 -5.71 5.25 -17.53
C ASN A 40 -4.62 4.28 -18.03
N GLN A 41 -3.39 4.35 -17.49
CA GLN A 41 -2.38 3.31 -17.71
C GLN A 41 -2.65 2.07 -16.87
N GLU A 42 -2.11 0.92 -17.31
CA GLU A 42 -2.19 -0.35 -16.59
C GLU A 42 -1.19 -0.44 -15.42
N THR A 43 -0.18 0.43 -15.42
CA THR A 43 0.82 0.57 -14.37
C THR A 43 0.76 1.95 -13.73
N LEU A 44 1.21 2.04 -12.49
CA LEU A 44 1.24 3.27 -11.69
C LEU A 44 2.67 3.56 -11.25
N SER A 45 3.14 4.76 -11.54
CA SER A 45 4.50 5.20 -11.22
C SER A 45 4.56 5.88 -9.84
N ARG A 46 5.76 6.01 -9.28
CA ARG A 46 5.98 6.73 -8.00
C ARG A 46 5.44 8.15 -8.01
N GLU A 47 5.55 8.82 -9.15
CA GLU A 47 5.13 10.20 -9.37
C GLU A 47 3.60 10.34 -9.32
N ASP A 48 2.87 9.37 -9.85
CA ASP A 48 1.41 9.32 -9.80
C ASP A 48 0.92 9.17 -8.36
N LEU A 49 1.54 8.25 -7.61
CA LEU A 49 1.27 8.03 -6.18
C LEU A 49 1.66 9.25 -5.33
N ALA A 50 2.74 9.94 -5.71
CA ALA A 50 3.19 11.19 -5.12
C ALA A 50 2.24 12.37 -5.36
N SER A 51 1.41 12.31 -6.41
CA SER A 51 0.42 13.33 -6.78
C SER A 51 -0.85 13.29 -5.93
N ILE A 52 -0.99 12.31 -5.03
CA ILE A 52 -2.18 12.18 -4.18
C ILE A 52 -2.23 13.35 -3.17
N PRO A 53 -3.23 14.25 -3.25
CA PRO A 53 -3.29 15.41 -2.38
C PRO A 53 -3.53 15.05 -0.91
N ALA A 54 -4.14 13.89 -0.65
CA ALA A 54 -4.30 13.35 0.70
C ALA A 54 -2.95 12.94 1.35
N LEU A 55 -1.93 12.66 0.55
CA LEU A 55 -0.60 12.33 1.04
C LEU A 55 0.28 13.56 1.25
N ASP A 56 0.00 14.71 0.61
CA ASP A 56 0.84 15.92 0.70
C ASP A 56 1.08 16.39 2.15
N ASN A 57 0.03 16.30 2.97
CA ASN A 57 0.10 16.68 4.37
C ASN A 57 0.64 15.56 5.27
N ASN A 58 0.86 14.35 4.76
CA ASN A 58 1.35 13.22 5.55
C ASN A 58 2.89 13.29 5.72
N PRO A 59 3.43 13.32 6.96
CA PRO A 59 4.88 13.32 7.22
C PRO A 59 5.58 12.07 6.69
N ILE A 60 4.91 10.91 6.76
CA ILE A 60 5.46 9.63 6.30
C ILE A 60 5.15 9.36 4.81
N ARG A 61 4.78 10.39 4.04
CA ARG A 61 4.42 10.25 2.60
C ARG A 61 5.51 9.53 1.81
N ALA A 62 6.76 9.96 1.96
CA ALA A 62 7.88 9.38 1.21
C ALA A 62 8.06 7.90 1.55
N GLN A 63 7.88 7.55 2.82
CA GLN A 63 7.99 6.19 3.32
C GLN A 63 6.84 5.32 2.81
N ILE A 64 5.60 5.82 2.84
CA ILE A 64 4.44 5.14 2.27
C ILE A 64 4.67 4.88 0.78
N ILE A 65 5.06 5.90 0.00
CA ILE A 65 5.32 5.74 -1.43
C ILE A 65 6.40 4.67 -1.62
N ASN A 66 7.55 4.79 -0.95
CA ASN A 66 8.62 3.78 -1.08
C ASN A 66 8.14 2.37 -0.73
N ALA A 67 7.29 2.21 0.28
CA ALA A 67 6.73 0.92 0.67
C ALA A 67 5.79 0.30 -0.38
N PHE A 68 5.06 1.10 -1.16
CA PHE A 68 4.27 0.61 -2.29
C PHE A 68 5.13 0.03 -3.41
N PHE A 69 6.36 0.53 -3.56
CA PHE A 69 7.29 0.12 -4.61
C PHE A 69 8.39 -0.83 -4.09
N ASP A 70 8.30 -1.29 -2.85
CA ASP A 70 9.25 -2.26 -2.28
C ASP A 70 8.81 -3.68 -2.63
N LYS A 71 9.69 -4.43 -3.31
CA LYS A 71 9.42 -5.82 -3.72
C LYS A 71 9.08 -6.73 -2.53
N ARG A 72 9.64 -6.44 -1.34
CA ARG A 72 9.35 -7.17 -0.09
C ARG A 72 7.87 -7.13 0.28
N ASN A 73 7.19 -6.02 -0.02
CA ASN A 73 5.76 -5.83 0.28
C ASN A 73 4.86 -6.40 -0.84
N LEU A 74 5.43 -6.68 -2.02
CA LEU A 74 4.74 -7.27 -3.16
C LEU A 74 4.79 -8.81 -3.17
N HIS A 75 5.16 -9.44 -2.04
CA HIS A 75 5.33 -10.90 -1.91
C HIS A 75 6.38 -11.51 -2.86
N GLN A 76 7.22 -10.67 -3.47
CA GLN A 76 8.42 -11.09 -4.15
C GLN A 76 9.50 -11.15 -3.07
N ASN A 77 9.98 -12.34 -2.71
CA ASN A 77 11.07 -12.54 -1.73
C ASN A 77 12.44 -12.02 -2.24
N GLU A 78 12.42 -10.95 -3.03
CA GLU A 78 13.57 -10.28 -3.61
C GLU A 78 13.77 -8.93 -2.94
N THR A 79 15.01 -8.60 -2.65
CA THR A 79 15.42 -7.27 -2.19
C THR A 79 15.46 -6.32 -3.38
N GLY A 80 14.78 -5.18 -3.27
CA GLY A 80 14.85 -4.09 -4.24
C GLY A 80 13.55 -3.33 -4.38
N THR A 81 13.57 -2.28 -5.19
CA THR A 81 12.38 -1.47 -5.45
C THR A 81 11.99 -1.49 -6.92
N VAL A 82 10.71 -1.61 -7.20
CA VAL A 82 10.15 -1.44 -8.55
C VAL A 82 9.92 0.05 -8.85
N GLN A 83 9.87 0.40 -10.14
CA GLN A 83 9.56 1.76 -10.58
C GLN A 83 8.06 1.94 -10.83
N GLU A 84 7.40 0.86 -11.20
CA GLU A 84 5.99 0.80 -11.58
C GLU A 84 5.32 -0.40 -10.91
N ILE A 85 4.07 -0.24 -10.52
CA ILE A 85 3.23 -1.30 -9.95
C ILE A 85 1.91 -1.41 -10.71
N GLY A 86 1.41 -2.61 -10.89
CA GLY A 86 0.08 -2.90 -11.43
C GLY A 86 -1.02 -2.83 -10.38
N PHE A 87 -2.25 -3.10 -10.82
CA PHE A 87 -3.43 -3.07 -9.95
C PHE A 87 -3.41 -4.14 -8.85
N GLU A 88 -2.96 -5.37 -9.16
CA GLU A 88 -2.86 -6.45 -8.17
C GLU A 88 -1.89 -6.07 -7.04
N GLU A 89 -0.70 -5.60 -7.40
CA GLU A 89 0.34 -5.16 -6.47
C GLU A 89 -0.14 -4.00 -5.59
N PHE A 90 -0.81 -3.02 -6.19
CA PHE A 90 -1.44 -1.92 -5.46
C PHE A 90 -2.48 -2.43 -4.46
N LEU A 91 -3.34 -3.37 -4.87
CA LEU A 91 -4.37 -3.93 -4.01
C LEU A 91 -3.78 -4.74 -2.85
N MET A 92 -2.70 -5.50 -3.10
CA MET A 92 -1.95 -6.26 -2.09
C MET A 92 -1.37 -5.35 -1.00
N VAL A 93 -0.83 -4.19 -1.37
CA VAL A 93 -0.34 -3.22 -0.37
C VAL A 93 -1.51 -2.57 0.38
N MET A 94 -2.59 -2.24 -0.32
CA MET A 94 -3.82 -1.68 0.28
C MET A 94 -4.44 -2.61 1.34
N THR A 95 -4.27 -3.92 1.21
CA THR A 95 -4.72 -4.90 2.20
C THR A 95 -4.15 -4.66 3.59
N HIS A 96 -2.89 -4.22 3.69
CA HIS A 96 -2.23 -3.93 4.96
C HIS A 96 -2.81 -2.68 5.65
N PHE A 97 -3.37 -1.73 4.89
CA PHE A 97 -3.98 -0.52 5.45
C PHE A 97 -5.42 -0.71 5.93
N ARG A 98 -6.01 -1.90 5.74
CA ARG A 98 -7.40 -2.13 6.15
C ARG A 98 -7.54 -2.05 7.67
N PRO A 99 -8.60 -1.42 8.20
CA PRO A 99 -8.92 -1.55 9.62
C PRO A 99 -9.14 -3.02 9.97
N ALA A 100 -8.70 -3.44 11.16
CA ALA A 100 -9.01 -4.79 11.63
C ALA A 100 -10.53 -4.92 11.72
N ALA A 101 -11.12 -5.81 10.92
CA ALA A 101 -12.57 -6.00 10.93
C ALA A 101 -13.00 -6.47 12.34
N MET A 102 -14.06 -5.84 12.87
CA MET A 102 -14.66 -6.30 14.12
C MET A 102 -15.36 -7.63 13.83
N GLY A 103 -14.79 -8.75 14.31
CA GLY A 103 -15.33 -10.10 14.08
C GLY A 103 -14.29 -11.18 13.79
N LEU A 104 -13.01 -10.80 13.63
CA LEU A 104 -11.91 -11.77 13.44
C LEU A 104 -11.58 -12.48 14.76
N THR A 105 -11.15 -13.73 14.65
CA THR A 105 -10.60 -14.48 15.78
C THR A 105 -9.34 -13.80 16.32
N GLU A 106 -8.97 -14.04 17.58
CA GLU A 106 -7.76 -13.45 18.17
C GLU A 106 -6.49 -13.83 17.38
N GLU A 107 -6.42 -15.05 16.83
CA GLU A 107 -5.30 -15.49 15.98
C GLU A 107 -5.20 -14.72 14.66
N GLU A 108 -6.32 -14.54 13.95
CA GLU A 108 -6.34 -13.75 12.71
C GLU A 108 -6.03 -12.27 12.96
N ARG A 109 -6.51 -11.74 14.09
CA ARG A 109 -6.20 -10.37 14.52
C ARG A 109 -4.71 -10.21 14.81
N GLU A 110 -4.10 -11.18 15.49
CA GLU A 110 -2.67 -11.15 15.79
C GLU A 110 -1.82 -11.28 14.53
N ASN A 111 -2.21 -12.14 13.58
CA ASN A 111 -1.56 -12.25 12.27
C ASN A 111 -1.66 -10.93 11.48
N LEU A 112 -2.84 -10.32 11.38
CA LEU A 112 -2.99 -9.01 10.74
C LEU A 112 -2.17 -7.92 11.45
N ARG A 113 -2.10 -7.95 12.78
CA ARG A 113 -1.29 -7.00 13.54
C ARG A 113 0.20 -7.22 13.26
N ARG A 114 0.66 -8.47 13.17
CA ARG A 114 2.03 -8.85 12.86
C ARG A 114 2.41 -8.44 11.44
N GLU A 115 1.54 -8.68 10.45
CA GLU A 115 1.75 -8.27 9.07
C GLU A 115 1.83 -6.75 8.93
N LYS A 116 0.92 -6.01 9.58
CA LYS A 116 0.98 -4.55 9.61
C LYS A 116 2.23 -4.01 10.28
N LEU A 117 2.64 -4.62 11.39
CA LEU A 117 3.89 -4.28 12.05
C LEU A 117 5.09 -4.58 11.17
N ARG A 118 5.08 -5.70 10.44
CA ARG A 118 6.13 -6.05 9.48
C ARG A 118 6.18 -5.05 8.33
N PHE A 119 5.03 -4.67 7.78
CA PHE A 119 4.93 -3.67 6.74
C PHE A 119 5.46 -2.30 7.22
N LEU A 120 5.06 -1.86 8.42
CA LEU A 120 5.55 -0.62 9.01
C LEU A 120 7.05 -0.67 9.29
N PHE A 121 7.55 -1.82 9.74
CA PHE A 121 8.97 -2.05 9.95
C PHE A 121 9.74 -1.92 8.64
N ASN A 122 9.31 -2.63 7.59
CA ASN A 122 9.92 -2.58 6.25
C ASN A 122 9.87 -1.17 5.65
N MET A 123 8.85 -0.38 6.00
CA MET A 123 8.71 1.00 5.57
C MET A 123 9.76 1.94 6.20
N HIS A 124 10.25 1.61 7.41
CA HIS A 124 11.24 2.41 8.13
C HIS A 124 12.68 1.88 7.95
N ASP A 125 12.82 0.56 7.81
CA ASP A 125 14.07 -0.15 7.49
C ASP A 125 14.43 0.10 6.01
N THR A 126 15.22 1.16 5.81
CA THR A 126 15.59 1.68 4.49
C THR A 126 16.78 0.90 3.91
N ASP A 127 17.68 0.43 4.76
CA ASP A 127 18.88 -0.33 4.35
C ASP A 127 18.65 -1.84 4.26
N SER A 128 17.46 -2.32 4.63
CA SER A 128 17.05 -3.72 4.58
C SER A 128 17.93 -4.63 5.43
N ASP A 129 18.55 -4.10 6.47
CA ASP A 129 19.44 -4.86 7.36
C ASP A 129 18.66 -5.68 8.41
N GLY A 130 17.34 -5.49 8.50
CA GLY A 130 16.45 -6.18 9.42
C GLY A 130 16.45 -5.59 10.83
N THR A 131 17.08 -4.44 11.02
CA THR A 131 17.09 -3.63 12.24
C THR A 131 16.73 -2.19 11.90
N ILE A 132 16.12 -1.46 12.85
CA ILE A 132 15.92 -0.01 12.69
C ILE A 132 17.06 0.66 13.43
N ASN A 133 17.95 1.30 12.69
CA ASN A 133 19.10 1.98 13.27
C ASN A 133 18.68 3.34 13.88
N LEU A 134 19.58 3.94 14.67
CA LEU A 134 19.29 5.22 15.36
C LEU A 134 19.01 6.36 14.37
N GLU A 135 19.65 6.35 13.19
CA GLU A 135 19.46 7.38 12.18
C GLU A 135 18.08 7.27 11.52
N GLU A 136 17.63 6.06 11.20
CA GLU A 136 16.30 5.77 10.68
C GLU A 136 15.22 6.12 11.69
N TYR A 137 15.39 5.71 12.95
CA TYR A 137 14.48 6.11 14.02
C TYR A 137 14.41 7.64 14.16
N ARG A 138 15.56 8.31 14.13
CA ARG A 138 15.64 9.77 14.22
C ARG A 138 14.93 10.44 13.05
N ARG A 139 15.11 9.97 11.82
CA ARG A 139 14.41 10.50 10.64
C ARG A 139 12.90 10.39 10.79
N VAL A 140 12.40 9.24 11.24
CA VAL A 140 10.96 9.04 11.48
C VAL A 140 10.43 10.01 12.54
N VAL A 141 11.14 10.15 13.66
CA VAL A 141 10.75 11.05 14.74
C VAL A 141 10.81 12.52 14.30
N GLU A 142 11.85 12.93 13.58
CA GLU A 142 11.99 14.29 13.05
C GLU A 142 10.91 14.62 12.00
N GLU A 143 10.56 13.69 11.09
CA GLU A 143 9.47 13.88 10.13
C GLU A 143 8.11 14.03 10.82
N LEU A 144 7.83 13.22 11.85
CA LEU A 144 6.60 13.31 12.63
C LEU A 144 6.54 14.59 13.47
N LEU A 145 7.64 14.99 14.11
CA LEU A 145 7.70 16.16 14.97
C LEU A 145 7.76 17.48 14.19
N SER A 146 8.45 17.52 13.06
CA SER A 146 8.57 18.74 12.23
C SER A 146 7.22 19.23 11.71
N LYS A 147 6.29 18.33 11.36
CA LYS A 147 4.91 18.70 11.01
C LYS A 147 3.99 18.88 12.22
N ALA A 148 4.29 18.28 13.37
CA ALA A 148 3.58 18.56 14.63
C ALA A 148 3.89 19.98 15.17
N GLY A 149 5.07 20.52 14.85
CA GLY A 149 5.48 21.89 15.21
C GLY A 149 4.82 23.02 14.41
N THR A 150 4.07 22.72 13.35
CA THR A 150 3.28 23.71 12.57
C THR A 150 1.85 23.92 13.09
N ILE A 151 1.50 23.35 14.25
CA ILE A 151 0.27 23.68 14.96
C ILE A 151 0.63 24.75 16.02
N GLY A 152 0.81 25.98 15.56
CA GLY A 152 1.02 27.18 16.38
C GLY A 152 0.27 28.35 15.78
#